data_AF-A0A974Y2T4-F1
#
_entry.id   AF-A0A974Y2T4-F1
#
_cell.length_a   1.000
_cell.length_b   1.000
_cell.length_c   1.000
_cell.angle_alpha   90.00
_cell.angle_beta   90.00
_cell.angle_gamma   90.00
#
_symmetry.space_group_name_H-M   'P 1'
#
loop_
_entity.id
_entity.type
_entity.pdbx_description
1 polymer ?
#
loop_
_entity_poly.entity_id
_entity_poly.type
_entity_poly.pdbx_seq_one_letter_code
_entity_poly.pdbx_strand_id
1 'polypeptide(L)'
;MKISIALAVALSLSAFGARAETAVIPVSGSFWEDGMMRAHFDLKVGPGQTQRLPVGDDRIIEVARSGDDGPTIRLLDAKGRELQSATLGNNATDKSVRVSVCGASIAISSPESAGKPLCSRS
;
A
#
# COMPACT_ATOMS: atom_id res chain seq x y z
N MET A 1 51.89 41.21 -31.53
CA MET A 1 50.51 41.02 -32.01
C MET A 1 50.35 39.55 -32.39
N LYS A 2 49.59 38.77 -31.60
CA LYS A 2 48.94 37.49 -31.92
C LYS A 2 48.34 36.92 -30.62
N ILE A 3 47.09 37.30 -30.36
CA ILE A 3 46.28 36.78 -29.26
C ILE A 3 45.71 35.45 -29.76
N SER A 4 46.06 34.34 -29.11
CA SER A 4 45.45 33.04 -29.38
C SER A 4 44.46 32.73 -28.28
N ILE A 5 43.18 32.89 -28.59
CA ILE A 5 42.04 32.49 -27.77
C ILE A 5 41.80 31.01 -28.06
N ALA A 6 42.07 30.14 -27.09
CA ALA A 6 41.66 28.75 -27.14
C ALA A 6 40.52 28.54 -26.14
N LEU A 7 39.34 28.41 -26.73
CA LEU A 7 38.04 28.11 -26.15
C LEU A 7 38.08 26.72 -25.48
N ALA A 8 37.82 26.63 -24.18
CA ALA A 8 37.52 25.36 -23.52
C ALA A 8 36.09 25.41 -22.97
N VAL A 9 35.19 24.86 -23.76
CA VAL A 9 33.76 24.73 -23.51
C VAL A 9 33.53 23.83 -22.30
N ALA A 10 32.65 24.30 -21.41
CA ALA A 10 32.21 23.65 -20.19
C ALA A 10 31.69 22.22 -20.44
N LEU A 11 32.26 21.24 -19.73
CA LEU A 11 31.69 19.90 -19.58
C LEU A 11 30.82 19.88 -18.32
N SER A 12 29.57 20.26 -18.48
CA SER A 12 28.50 20.03 -17.52
C SER A 12 28.17 18.53 -17.49
N LEU A 13 28.85 17.76 -16.65
CA LEU A 13 28.38 16.41 -16.30
C LEU A 13 27.09 16.56 -15.49
N SER A 14 25.98 16.35 -16.17
CA SER A 14 24.68 16.11 -15.56
C SER A 14 24.82 14.86 -14.71
N ALA A 15 24.83 15.03 -13.39
CA ALA A 15 24.55 13.94 -12.47
C ALA A 15 23.10 13.51 -12.73
N PHE A 16 22.93 12.53 -13.61
CA PHE A 16 21.70 11.75 -13.68
C PHE A 16 21.57 11.08 -12.31
N GLY A 17 20.75 11.66 -11.45
CA GLY A 17 20.30 11.01 -10.24
C GLY A 17 19.70 9.68 -10.66
N ALA A 18 20.34 8.59 -10.25
CA ALA A 18 19.71 7.29 -10.21
C ALA A 18 18.49 7.45 -9.31
N ARG A 19 17.33 7.72 -9.92
CA ARG A 19 16.05 7.54 -9.23
C ARG A 19 16.04 6.07 -8.88
N ALA A 20 16.18 5.75 -7.59
CA ALA A 20 15.80 4.45 -7.08
C ALA A 20 14.39 4.21 -7.64
N GLU A 21 14.25 3.25 -8.55
CA GLU A 21 12.93 2.80 -8.98
C GLU A 21 12.29 2.23 -7.73
N THR A 22 11.47 3.04 -7.05
CA THR A 22 10.82 2.52 -5.87
C THR A 22 9.82 1.46 -6.34
N ALA A 23 10.17 0.21 -6.07
CA ALA A 23 9.47 -0.94 -6.61
C ALA A 23 8.00 -0.92 -6.20
N VAL A 24 7.11 -1.17 -7.17
CA VAL A 24 5.69 -1.37 -6.91
C VAL A 24 5.51 -2.59 -6.01
N ILE A 25 4.74 -2.45 -4.92
CA ILE A 25 4.53 -3.56 -3.96
C ILE A 25 3.17 -4.22 -4.28
N PRO A 26 3.16 -5.53 -4.59
CA PRO A 26 1.91 -6.29 -4.67
C PRO A 26 1.34 -6.54 -3.26
N VAL A 27 0.05 -6.29 -3.13
CA VAL A 27 -0.74 -6.45 -1.90
C VAL A 27 -1.97 -7.27 -2.23
N SER A 28 -1.98 -8.51 -1.76
CA SER A 28 -3.11 -9.42 -1.86
C SER A 28 -3.83 -9.49 -0.52
N GLY A 29 -5.14 -9.67 -0.55
CA GLY A 29 -5.87 -9.84 0.69
C GLY A 29 -7.33 -10.21 0.54
N SER A 30 -7.95 -10.45 1.68
CA SER A 30 -9.35 -10.87 1.77
C SER A 30 -10.10 -10.02 2.78
N PHE A 31 -11.33 -9.66 2.44
CA PHE A 31 -12.28 -8.99 3.32
C PHE A 31 -13.33 -10.01 3.77
N TRP A 32 -13.46 -10.13 5.10
CA TRP A 32 -14.39 -11.04 5.76
C TRP A 32 -15.36 -10.25 6.62
N GLU A 33 -16.62 -10.62 6.57
CA GLU A 33 -17.68 -10.03 7.37
C GLU A 33 -18.51 -11.16 8.00
N ASP A 34 -18.62 -11.14 9.33
CA ASP A 34 -19.34 -12.14 10.13
C ASP A 34 -18.98 -13.59 9.77
N GLY A 35 -17.70 -13.83 9.49
CA GLY A 35 -17.16 -15.16 9.18
C GLY A 35 -17.29 -15.58 7.71
N MET A 36 -17.87 -14.75 6.85
CA MET A 36 -17.95 -15.00 5.40
C MET A 36 -16.97 -14.11 4.64
N MET A 37 -16.22 -14.71 3.71
CA MET A 37 -15.41 -13.94 2.77
C MET A 37 -16.34 -13.23 1.79
N ARG A 38 -16.27 -11.90 1.77
CA ARG A 38 -17.10 -11.03 0.91
C ARG A 38 -16.35 -10.61 -0.34
N ALA A 39 -15.04 -10.39 -0.21
CA ALA A 39 -14.19 -9.96 -1.31
C ALA A 39 -12.76 -10.50 -1.17
N HIS A 40 -12.13 -10.70 -2.31
CA HIS A 40 -10.69 -10.89 -2.45
C HIS A 40 -10.15 -9.74 -3.31
N PHE A 41 -8.91 -9.32 -3.06
CA PHE A 41 -8.27 -8.27 -3.84
C PHE A 41 -6.79 -8.55 -4.05
N ASP A 42 -6.31 -8.17 -5.23
CA ASP A 42 -4.91 -8.21 -5.61
C ASP A 42 -4.54 -6.86 -6.21
N LEU A 43 -3.75 -6.08 -5.48
CA LEU A 43 -3.41 -4.70 -5.82
C LEU A 43 -1.92 -4.54 -6.00
N LYS A 44 -1.54 -3.52 -6.74
CA LYS A 44 -0.14 -3.15 -6.98
C LYS A 44 0.04 -1.68 -6.65
N VAL A 45 0.69 -1.36 -5.54
CA VAL A 45 0.76 0.01 -5.03
C VAL A 45 2.20 0.54 -5.09
N GLY A 46 2.40 1.58 -5.90
CA GLY A 46 3.64 2.34 -5.98
C GLY A 46 3.69 3.49 -4.96
N PRO A 47 4.84 4.17 -4.83
CA PRO A 47 4.99 5.36 -3.99
C PRO A 47 3.98 6.45 -4.32
N GLY A 48 3.39 7.04 -3.28
CA GLY A 48 2.40 8.12 -3.42
C GLY A 48 1.08 7.67 -4.04
N GLN A 49 0.87 6.37 -4.25
CA GLN A 49 -0.37 5.85 -4.79
C GLN A 49 -1.34 5.44 -3.69
N THR A 50 -2.61 5.60 -4.01
CA THR A 50 -3.74 5.14 -3.21
C THR A 50 -4.71 4.40 -4.10
N GLN A 51 -5.15 3.22 -3.67
CA GLN A 51 -6.18 2.43 -4.33
C GLN A 51 -7.33 2.17 -3.36
N ARG A 52 -8.56 2.22 -3.87
CA ARG A 52 -9.78 2.03 -3.08
C ARG A 52 -10.65 0.98 -3.73
N LEU A 53 -11.14 0.04 -2.93
CA LEU A 53 -11.99 -1.05 -3.36
C LEU A 53 -13.22 -1.13 -2.46
N PRO A 54 -14.43 -0.97 -3.01
CA PRO A 54 -15.66 -1.35 -2.33
C PRO A 54 -15.64 -2.86 -2.08
N VAL A 55 -15.90 -3.30 -0.84
CA VAL A 55 -15.82 -4.73 -0.45
C VAL A 55 -17.09 -5.25 0.25
N GLY A 56 -18.14 -4.44 0.29
CA GLY A 56 -19.44 -4.73 0.89
C GLY A 56 -20.37 -3.53 0.72
N ASP A 57 -21.54 -3.57 1.36
CA ASP A 57 -22.61 -2.59 1.10
C ASP A 57 -22.23 -1.15 1.49
N ASP A 58 -21.36 -0.96 2.50
CA ASP A 58 -20.94 0.37 2.97
C ASP A 58 -19.47 0.41 3.44
N ARG A 59 -18.62 -0.43 2.85
CA ARG A 59 -17.21 -0.59 3.26
C ARG A 59 -16.25 -0.46 2.09
N ILE A 60 -15.16 0.25 2.35
CA ILE A 60 -14.09 0.47 1.37
C ILE A 60 -12.77 0.02 2.00
N ILE A 61 -12.03 -0.83 1.30
CA ILE A 61 -10.62 -1.07 1.57
C ILE A 61 -9.81 -0.02 0.82
N GLU A 62 -9.01 0.75 1.54
CA GLU A 62 -8.00 1.62 0.96
C GLU A 62 -6.61 1.01 1.18
N VAL A 63 -5.81 0.95 0.12
CA VAL A 63 -4.39 0.61 0.19
C VAL A 63 -3.60 1.79 -0.33
N ALA A 64 -2.85 2.44 0.56
CA ALA A 64 -2.08 3.63 0.25
C ALA A 64 -0.61 3.40 0.56
N ARG A 65 0.28 4.03 -0.19
CA ARG A 65 1.72 4.02 0.11
C ARG A 65 2.26 5.44 0.08
N SER A 66 2.78 5.91 1.20
CA SER A 66 3.40 7.23 1.29
C SER A 66 4.88 7.12 0.95
N GLY A 67 5.29 7.59 -0.23
CA GLY A 67 6.69 7.53 -0.66
C GLY A 67 7.25 6.10 -0.61
N ASP A 68 8.39 5.94 0.05
CA ASP A 68 9.13 4.68 0.09
C ASP A 68 8.71 3.77 1.26
N ASP A 69 7.78 4.22 2.11
CA ASP A 69 7.26 3.44 3.24
C ASP A 69 6.51 2.19 2.76
N GLY A 70 6.23 1.28 3.69
CA GLY A 70 5.36 0.15 3.41
C GLY A 70 3.91 0.59 3.19
N PRO A 71 3.12 -0.19 2.45
CA PRO A 71 1.73 0.16 2.19
C PRO A 71 0.90 0.08 3.47
N THR A 72 -0.01 1.04 3.65
CA THR A 72 -1.00 1.07 4.72
C THR A 72 -2.33 0.58 4.19
N ILE A 73 -2.93 -0.38 4.90
CA ILE A 73 -4.30 -0.84 4.66
C ILE A 73 -5.22 -0.07 5.61
N ARG A 74 -6.32 0.46 5.09
CA ARG A 74 -7.38 1.07 5.87
C ARG A 74 -8.72 0.45 5.50
N LEU A 75 -9.55 0.22 6.50
CA LEU A 75 -10.97 -0.01 6.30
C LEU A 75 -11.71 1.30 6.56
N LEU A 76 -12.45 1.77 5.57
CA LEU A 76 -13.25 2.99 5.63
C LEU A 76 -14.75 2.66 5.60
N ASP A 77 -15.57 3.54 6.18
CA ASP A 77 -17.01 3.55 5.90
C ASP A 77 -17.33 4.21 4.54
N ALA A 78 -18.59 4.13 4.11
CA ALA A 78 -19.07 4.71 2.85
C ALA A 78 -18.83 6.22 2.71
N LYS A 79 -18.63 6.95 3.83
CA LYS A 79 -18.31 8.39 3.82
C LYS A 79 -16.80 8.64 3.74
N GLY A 80 -15.98 7.60 3.67
CA GLY A 80 -14.53 7.67 3.63
C GLY A 80 -13.89 7.88 5.00
N ARG A 81 -14.62 7.73 6.10
CA ARG A 81 -14.04 7.82 7.45
C ARG A 81 -13.33 6.52 7.79
N GLU A 82 -12.10 6.63 8.29
CA GLU A 82 -11.31 5.49 8.74
C GLU A 82 -11.95 4.83 9.96
N LEU A 83 -12.05 3.50 9.90
CA LEU A 83 -12.54 2.65 10.98
C LEU A 83 -11.40 1.88 11.65
N GLN A 84 -10.43 1.43 10.84
CA GLN A 84 -9.25 0.71 11.29
C GLN A 84 -8.16 0.81 10.23
N SER A 85 -6.89 0.78 10.65
CA SER A 85 -5.76 0.72 9.73
C SER A 85 -4.60 -0.12 10.25
N ALA A 86 -3.74 -0.56 9.34
CA ALA A 86 -2.49 -1.24 9.65
C ALA A 86 -1.44 -0.94 8.56
N THR A 87 -0.21 -0.60 8.99
CA THR A 87 0.93 -0.44 8.08
C THR A 87 1.61 -1.78 7.88
N LEU A 88 1.79 -2.16 6.62
CA LEU A 88 2.56 -3.35 6.25
C LEU A 88 4.04 -2.94 6.20
N GLY A 89 4.95 -3.86 6.56
CA GLY A 89 6.39 -3.58 6.49
C GLY A 89 6.83 -3.16 5.08
N ASN A 90 7.90 -2.36 5.00
CA ASN A 90 8.40 -1.73 3.76
C ASN A 90 9.22 -2.65 2.84
N ASN A 91 9.43 -3.91 3.20
CA ASN A 91 10.10 -4.88 2.35
C ASN A 91 9.27 -5.18 1.09
N ALA A 92 9.93 -5.20 -0.07
CA ALA A 92 9.35 -5.33 -1.41
C ALA A 92 8.82 -6.74 -1.76
N THR A 93 8.44 -7.52 -0.75
CA THR A 93 7.84 -8.85 -0.93
C THR A 93 6.32 -8.72 -0.97
N ASP A 94 5.68 -9.66 -1.67
CA ASP A 94 4.23 -9.85 -1.66
C ASP A 94 3.67 -9.76 -0.24
N LYS A 95 2.65 -8.93 -0.08
CA LYS A 95 1.95 -8.75 1.20
C LYS A 95 0.64 -9.48 1.15
N SER A 96 0.37 -10.32 2.15
CA SER A 96 -0.94 -10.93 2.35
C SER A 96 -1.62 -10.32 3.56
N VAL A 97 -2.88 -9.93 3.41
CA VAL A 97 -3.65 -9.26 4.47
C VAL A 97 -5.04 -9.86 4.58
N ARG A 98 -5.50 -10.05 5.81
CA ARG A 98 -6.92 -10.26 6.09
C ARG A 98 -7.50 -9.09 6.85
N VAL A 99 -8.61 -8.55 6.37
CA VAL A 99 -9.45 -7.60 7.08
C VAL A 99 -10.75 -8.29 7.48
N SER A 100 -11.09 -8.27 8.76
CA SER A 100 -12.28 -8.94 9.30
C SER A 100 -13.14 -7.98 10.11
N VAL A 101 -14.43 -7.96 9.81
CA VAL A 101 -15.47 -7.24 10.56
C VAL A 101 -16.37 -8.27 11.23
N CYS A 102 -16.56 -8.13 12.53
CA CYS A 102 -17.34 -9.06 13.34
C CYS A 102 -18.21 -8.30 14.32
N GLY A 103 -19.45 -8.02 13.91
CA GLY A 103 -20.31 -7.05 14.59
C GLY A 103 -19.61 -5.69 14.77
N ALA A 104 -19.33 -5.32 16.03
CA ALA A 104 -18.69 -4.05 16.36
C ALA A 104 -17.15 -4.07 16.32
N SER A 105 -16.52 -5.23 16.10
CA SER A 105 -15.06 -5.39 16.14
C SER A 105 -14.46 -5.47 14.74
N ILE A 106 -13.29 -4.86 14.57
CA ILE A 106 -12.54 -4.86 13.30
C ILE A 106 -11.10 -5.30 13.57
N ALA A 107 -10.64 -6.31 12.85
CA ALA A 107 -9.28 -6.84 12.94
C ALA A 107 -8.60 -6.80 11.56
N ILE A 108 -7.33 -6.41 11.54
CA ILE A 108 -6.46 -6.50 10.36
C ILE A 108 -5.26 -7.36 10.75
N SER A 109 -4.97 -8.40 9.96
CA SER A 109 -3.82 -9.28 10.18
C SER A 109 -2.94 -9.37 8.94
N SER A 110 -1.63 -9.36 9.16
CA SER A 110 -0.58 -9.53 8.15
C SER A 110 0.56 -10.34 8.78
N PRO A 111 0.97 -11.49 8.20
CA PRO A 111 0.41 -12.11 7.00
C PRO A 111 -1.03 -12.57 7.20
N GLU A 112 -1.73 -12.87 6.11
CA GLU A 112 -3.06 -13.49 6.18
C GLU A 112 -2.99 -14.79 6.99
N SER A 113 -3.64 -14.80 8.16
CA SER A 113 -3.62 -15.95 9.05
C SER A 113 -4.61 -17.01 8.56
N ALA A 114 -4.13 -18.12 8.00
CA ALA A 114 -4.99 -19.21 7.57
C ALA A 114 -5.74 -19.83 8.78
N GLY A 115 -7.07 -19.85 8.74
CA GLY A 115 -7.87 -20.74 9.58
C GLY A 115 -8.12 -20.36 11.05
N LYS A 116 -7.61 -19.24 11.57
CA LYS A 116 -8.08 -18.72 12.87
C LYS A 116 -9.12 -17.62 12.66
N PRO A 117 -10.30 -17.69 13.31
CA PRO A 117 -11.19 -16.54 13.35
C PRO A 117 -10.43 -15.42 14.07
N LEU A 118 -10.15 -14.32 13.37
CA LEU A 118 -9.63 -13.10 14.00
C LEU A 118 -10.60 -12.55 15.05
N CYS A 119 -11.85 -12.99 14.96
CA CYS A 119 -12.93 -12.69 15.86
C CYS A 119 -13.26 -13.91 16.72
N SER A 120 -12.32 -14.34 17.55
CA SER A 120 -12.67 -15.09 18.74
C SER A 120 -13.43 -14.14 19.67
N ARG A 121 -14.75 -14.34 19.84
CA ARG A 121 -15.53 -13.71 20.91
C ARG A 121 -14.77 -13.91 22.23
N SER A 122 -14.24 -12.85 22.81
CA SER A 122 -13.83 -12.83 24.22
C SER A 122 -15.06 -12.71 25.10
#